data_AF-A0A7Z2G4Z7-F1
#
_entry.id   AF-A0A7Z2G4Z7-F1
#
_cell.length_a   1.000
_cell.length_b   1.000
_cell.length_c   1.000
_cell.angle_alpha   90.00
_cell.angle_beta   90.00
_cell.angle_gamma   90.00
#
_symmetry.space_group_name_H-M   'P 1'
#
loop_
_entity.id
_entity.type
_entity.pdbx_description
1 polymer ?
#
loop_
_entity_poly.entity_id
_entity_poly.type
_entity_poly.pdbx_seq_one_letter_code
_entity_poly.pdbx_strand_id
1 'polypeptide(L)'
;MAFRKLLTGWVVAGTACVLSVAHAASLSDPATASANPQLAANASATHSANAAQANLAGGPLGSANVPRIALDDAYLPVVPASMNEQVIRVPVDGSGDVTLETTIYRPNGPGPFPMVIFNHGKIPGDPHLQARSDPLSFAREFVRRGYVVVAPNRQGFADSGGSYQQDGCDVASNGLGQAADVASTIAYMSKQPYVDATQIIVAGTSHGGLATMAYGTEAANGVRALINFSGGLRQDACTGWQNNLTQAFGDYGGKARVASLWLYGDNDSVWSPDLVTKMFAAYRDAQTGEDRPAATAKLVDFGAYKNDAHRLVGDRDGVKIWWPTVEAFLANRGLPTAVQYRVATQAAPRGTGFAQIDSVGAVPFVDQAGRDGYRNFLKQYPSRAFAVSDSGAWSWAEGGDNPMAVAISNCEKHSSDPCRLYAVNNTVVWNNGGTQTAQTGDSDTTRATADNGSADETDHALASR
;
A
#
# COMPACT_ATOMS: atom_id res chain seq x y z
N MET A 1 -32.80 -7.19 50.32
CA MET A 1 -33.93 -7.88 51.01
C MET A 1 -34.72 -8.64 49.96
N ALA A 2 -35.34 -9.77 50.30
CA ALA A 2 -36.23 -10.50 49.37
C ALA A 2 -37.70 -10.29 49.77
N PHE A 3 -38.62 -10.44 48.83
CA PHE A 3 -39.84 -11.23 49.04
C PHE A 3 -40.46 -11.69 47.70
N ARG A 4 -41.44 -12.61 47.76
CA ARG A 4 -41.97 -13.40 46.63
C ARG A 4 -43.49 -13.22 46.47
N LYS A 5 -43.95 -13.32 45.20
CA LYS A 5 -45.24 -13.89 44.69
C LYS A 5 -46.52 -13.86 45.53
N LEU A 6 -47.64 -13.42 44.91
CA LEU A 6 -48.96 -14.09 44.72
C LEU A 6 -49.78 -13.14 43.77
N LEU A 7 -50.37 -13.55 42.63
CA LEU A 7 -51.65 -14.29 42.39
C LEU A 7 -52.89 -13.47 42.87
N THR A 8 -54.04 -13.31 42.16
CA THR A 8 -54.60 -14.05 40.99
C THR A 8 -55.76 -13.28 40.27
N GLY A 9 -55.87 -13.41 38.92
CA GLY A 9 -57.12 -13.42 38.10
C GLY A 9 -58.13 -12.23 38.14
N TRP A 10 -59.21 -12.17 37.33
CA TRP A 10 -59.79 -13.09 36.32
C TRP A 10 -60.29 -12.33 35.04
N VAL A 11 -60.19 -12.99 33.87
CA VAL A 11 -61.22 -13.28 32.82
C VAL A 11 -62.39 -12.25 32.66
N VAL A 12 -62.78 -11.73 31.49
CA VAL A 12 -63.37 -12.32 30.24
C VAL A 12 -63.26 -11.26 29.11
N ALA A 13 -63.18 -11.48 27.78
CA ALA A 13 -62.63 -12.52 26.87
C ALA A 13 -62.71 -11.96 25.41
N GLY A 14 -62.12 -12.61 24.39
CA GLY A 14 -62.21 -12.15 22.98
C GLY A 14 -61.49 -13.06 21.97
N THR A 15 -62.23 -13.90 21.25
CA THR A 15 -61.68 -15.08 20.55
C THR A 15 -61.65 -14.94 19.02
N ALA A 16 -60.50 -15.18 18.39
CA ALA A 16 -60.38 -15.74 17.04
C ALA A 16 -58.98 -16.39 16.87
N CYS A 17 -58.91 -17.56 16.23
CA CYS A 17 -57.68 -18.35 16.12
C CYS A 17 -57.38 -18.74 14.67
N VAL A 18 -56.08 -18.83 14.35
CA VAL A 18 -55.42 -19.85 13.49
C VAL A 18 -56.02 -20.10 12.10
N LEU A 19 -55.19 -19.91 11.06
CA LEU A 19 -54.80 -21.04 10.18
C LEU A 19 -53.57 -20.70 9.33
N SER A 20 -52.57 -21.58 9.38
CA SER A 20 -51.49 -21.65 8.39
C SER A 20 -51.91 -22.59 7.27
N VAL A 21 -51.67 -22.22 6.01
CA VAL A 21 -51.77 -23.15 4.87
C VAL A 21 -50.57 -22.93 3.95
N ALA A 22 -49.69 -23.91 3.90
CA ALA A 22 -48.75 -24.09 2.80
C ALA A 22 -49.33 -25.14 1.84
N HIS A 23 -49.12 -24.98 0.53
CA HIS A 23 -49.12 -26.01 -0.55
C HIS A 23 -48.81 -25.29 -1.89
N ALA A 24 -48.16 -25.87 -2.90
CA ALA A 24 -47.18 -26.97 -2.94
C ALA A 24 -46.59 -27.07 -4.37
N ALA A 25 -45.30 -27.48 -4.46
CA ALA A 25 -44.68 -28.11 -5.65
C ALA A 25 -44.55 -27.25 -6.94
N SER A 26 -43.70 -27.59 -7.92
CA SER A 26 -43.09 -28.90 -8.21
C SER A 26 -41.71 -28.86 -8.87
N LEU A 27 -40.82 -29.74 -8.36
CA LEU A 27 -39.78 -30.54 -9.07
C LEU A 27 -38.59 -29.80 -9.72
N SER A 28 -37.35 -30.30 -9.67
CA SER A 28 -36.83 -31.53 -9.04
C SER A 28 -35.32 -31.51 -8.78
N ASP A 29 -34.93 -32.08 -7.65
CA ASP A 29 -33.58 -32.49 -7.20
C ASP A 29 -33.33 -33.99 -7.52
N PRO A 30 -32.16 -34.61 -7.19
CA PRO A 30 -30.78 -34.11 -7.22
C PRO A 30 -29.82 -35.16 -7.88
N ALA A 31 -28.49 -34.95 -7.81
CA ALA A 31 -27.52 -36.05 -7.93
C ALA A 31 -26.32 -35.85 -6.98
N THR A 32 -26.09 -36.79 -6.06
CA THR A 32 -25.02 -36.75 -5.06
C THR A 32 -23.79 -37.58 -5.48
N ALA A 33 -22.60 -37.03 -5.26
CA ALA A 33 -21.35 -37.78 -5.20
C ALA A 33 -20.37 -37.08 -4.24
N SER A 34 -19.55 -37.83 -3.50
CA SER A 34 -18.66 -37.31 -2.47
C SER A 34 -17.32 -38.07 -2.42
N ALA A 35 -16.32 -37.47 -1.75
CA ALA A 35 -14.90 -37.89 -1.67
C ALA A 35 -14.11 -37.72 -3.01
N ASN A 36 -12.80 -37.50 -3.02
CA ASN A 36 -11.82 -37.25 -1.94
C ASN A 36 -10.68 -36.33 -2.46
N PRO A 37 -9.81 -35.75 -1.61
CA PRO A 37 -8.75 -34.83 -2.05
C PRO A 37 -7.45 -35.55 -2.50
N GLN A 38 -6.49 -34.73 -2.97
CA GLN A 38 -5.14 -35.05 -3.46
C GLN A 38 -5.04 -35.59 -4.90
N LEU A 39 -4.61 -34.72 -5.82
CA LEU A 39 -3.43 -34.96 -6.66
C LEU A 39 -2.89 -33.64 -7.28
N ALA A 40 -1.60 -33.68 -7.62
CA ALA A 40 -0.75 -32.65 -8.23
C ALA A 40 -1.37 -31.91 -9.45
N ALA A 41 -0.87 -30.77 -9.96
CA ALA A 41 0.07 -29.71 -9.60
C ALA A 41 0.28 -28.88 -10.91
N ASN A 42 1.00 -27.75 -10.86
CA ASN A 42 1.52 -27.01 -12.03
C ASN A 42 0.51 -26.57 -13.12
N ALA A 43 0.00 -25.34 -13.00
CA ALA A 43 -0.50 -24.57 -14.14
C ALA A 43 0.00 -23.11 -14.04
N SER A 44 0.94 -22.73 -14.91
CA SER A 44 1.46 -21.34 -14.96
C SER A 44 0.47 -20.46 -15.71
N ALA A 45 -0.25 -19.58 -15.00
CA ALA A 45 -1.28 -18.72 -15.58
C ALA A 45 -0.68 -17.54 -16.37
N THR A 46 -0.42 -17.73 -17.66
CA THR A 46 -0.11 -16.63 -18.59
C THR A 46 -1.37 -15.81 -18.90
N HIS A 47 -1.52 -14.65 -18.24
CA HIS A 47 -2.63 -13.73 -18.50
C HIS A 47 -2.54 -13.08 -19.90
N SER A 48 -3.21 -13.69 -20.88
CA SER A 48 -3.58 -13.01 -22.12
C SER A 48 -4.85 -12.19 -21.89
N ALA A 49 -4.75 -10.86 -21.96
CA ALA A 49 -5.89 -9.97 -21.76
C ALA A 49 -6.91 -10.12 -22.91
N ASN A 50 -8.10 -10.64 -22.59
CA ASN A 50 -9.14 -10.94 -23.57
C ASN A 50 -10.00 -9.69 -23.87
N ALA A 51 -9.45 -8.77 -24.67
CA ALA A 51 -10.15 -7.56 -25.13
C ALA A 51 -11.10 -7.88 -26.32
N ALA A 52 -12.23 -7.18 -26.38
CA ALA A 52 -13.36 -7.55 -27.22
C ALA A 52 -13.06 -7.63 -28.74
N GLN A 53 -13.63 -8.65 -29.39
CA GLN A 53 -13.60 -8.82 -30.85
C GLN A 53 -14.50 -7.77 -31.53
N ALA A 54 -13.91 -6.64 -31.92
CA ALA A 54 -14.52 -5.76 -32.91
C ALA A 54 -14.38 -6.41 -34.30
N ASN A 55 -15.47 -6.96 -34.83
CA ASN A 55 -15.54 -7.51 -36.19
C ASN A 55 -15.45 -6.37 -37.23
N LEU A 56 -14.23 -5.96 -37.57
CA LEU A 56 -13.97 -5.05 -38.68
C LEU A 56 -14.28 -5.75 -40.02
N ALA A 57 -14.95 -5.03 -40.92
CA ALA A 57 -15.56 -5.59 -42.12
C ALA A 57 -14.51 -6.14 -43.11
N GLY A 58 -14.90 -7.20 -43.84
CA GLY A 58 -14.05 -7.89 -44.80
C GLY A 58 -13.61 -7.01 -45.97
N GLY A 59 -12.31 -6.77 -46.07
CA GLY A 59 -11.62 -6.12 -47.19
C GLY A 59 -10.17 -6.59 -47.26
N PRO A 60 -9.40 -6.22 -48.30
CA PRO A 60 -8.05 -6.76 -48.54
C PRO A 60 -7.00 -6.44 -47.46
N LEU A 61 -7.32 -5.57 -46.49
CA LEU A 61 -6.49 -5.28 -45.33
C LEU A 61 -6.80 -6.18 -44.11
N GLY A 62 -7.93 -6.89 -44.10
CA GLY A 62 -8.34 -7.78 -43.00
C GLY A 62 -7.50 -9.06 -42.86
N SER A 63 -6.61 -9.33 -43.83
CA SER A 63 -5.62 -10.41 -43.78
C SER A 63 -4.20 -9.92 -43.49
N ALA A 64 -4.01 -8.63 -43.19
CA ALA A 64 -2.72 -8.09 -42.80
C ALA A 64 -2.33 -8.62 -41.41
N ASN A 65 -1.50 -9.66 -41.37
CA ASN A 65 -0.94 -10.21 -40.15
C ASN A 65 0.17 -9.28 -39.61
N VAL A 66 -0.24 -8.06 -39.19
CA VAL A 66 0.65 -7.04 -38.61
C VAL A 66 1.23 -7.61 -37.33
N PRO A 67 2.56 -7.80 -37.22
CA PRO A 67 3.17 -8.14 -35.95
C PRO A 67 2.82 -7.01 -34.97
N ARG A 68 2.22 -7.35 -33.83
CA ARG A 68 2.17 -6.38 -32.72
C ARG A 68 3.62 -6.06 -32.38
N ILE A 69 4.06 -4.85 -32.71
CA ILE A 69 5.31 -4.31 -32.19
C ILE A 69 5.07 -4.16 -30.69
N ALA A 70 5.48 -5.19 -29.95
CA ALA A 70 5.81 -5.03 -28.55
C ALA A 70 7.03 -4.12 -28.54
N LEU A 71 6.78 -2.80 -28.50
CA LEU A 71 7.78 -1.82 -28.14
C LEU A 71 8.27 -2.23 -26.77
N ASP A 72 9.51 -2.68 -26.69
CA ASP A 72 10.15 -2.92 -25.42
C ASP A 72 10.46 -1.55 -24.78
N ASP A 73 10.29 -1.45 -23.47
CA ASP A 73 10.61 -0.24 -22.69
C ASP A 73 12.12 0.10 -22.70
N ALA A 74 12.91 -0.60 -23.53
CA ALA A 74 14.33 -0.38 -23.76
C ALA A 74 14.65 0.99 -24.38
N TYR A 75 13.72 1.56 -25.17
CA TYR A 75 13.86 2.91 -25.73
C TYR A 75 13.44 4.02 -24.75
N LEU A 76 12.79 3.68 -23.63
CA LEU A 76 12.38 4.69 -22.64
C LEU A 76 13.59 5.24 -21.86
N PRO A 77 13.61 6.56 -21.57
CA PRO A 77 14.63 7.18 -20.75
C PRO A 77 14.76 6.49 -19.40
N VAL A 78 16.00 6.18 -19.02
CA VAL A 78 16.29 5.54 -17.73
C VAL A 78 16.26 6.58 -16.63
N VAL A 79 15.66 6.22 -15.49
CA VAL A 79 15.69 6.97 -14.23
C VAL A 79 16.42 6.10 -13.20
N PRO A 80 17.34 6.65 -12.37
CA PRO A 80 18.08 5.86 -11.39
C PRO A 80 17.15 5.22 -10.35
N ALA A 81 17.64 4.21 -9.63
CA ALA A 81 16.83 3.48 -8.64
C ALA A 81 16.36 4.35 -7.46
N SER A 82 17.12 5.40 -7.13
CA SER A 82 16.76 6.47 -6.19
C SER A 82 15.77 7.49 -6.77
N MET A 83 15.38 7.39 -8.04
CA MET A 83 14.35 8.23 -8.66
C MET A 83 14.59 9.75 -8.51
N ASN A 84 15.86 10.17 -8.55
CA ASN A 84 16.28 11.55 -8.30
C ASN A 84 15.75 12.12 -6.97
N GLU A 85 15.76 11.30 -5.91
CA GLU A 85 15.38 11.69 -4.55
C GLU A 85 16.04 13.00 -4.11
N GLN A 86 15.22 13.89 -3.54
CA GLN A 86 15.67 15.06 -2.80
C GLN A 86 14.79 15.21 -1.56
N VAL A 87 15.41 15.37 -0.39
CA VAL A 87 14.71 15.82 0.82
C VAL A 87 14.78 17.34 0.87
N ILE A 88 13.65 17.99 1.11
CA ILE A 88 13.55 19.45 1.28
C ILE A 88 12.78 19.82 2.55
N ARG A 89 12.80 21.12 2.89
CA ARG A 89 12.00 21.70 3.98
C ARG A 89 10.80 22.49 3.43
N VAL A 90 9.63 21.92 3.67
CA VAL A 90 8.23 22.37 3.53
C VAL A 90 7.71 23.51 4.43
N PRO A 91 7.77 24.83 4.18
CA PRO A 91 7.13 25.78 5.11
C PRO A 91 5.61 25.55 5.18
N VAL A 92 5.05 25.44 6.40
CA VAL A 92 3.61 25.21 6.58
C VAL A 92 2.77 26.45 6.33
N ASP A 93 3.37 27.64 6.40
CA ASP A 93 2.71 28.93 6.19
C ASP A 93 3.68 29.98 5.58
N GLY A 94 3.31 31.26 5.68
CA GLY A 94 4.13 32.38 5.19
C GLY A 94 5.24 32.87 6.14
N SER A 95 5.32 32.37 7.38
CA SER A 95 6.40 32.69 8.33
C SER A 95 7.65 31.85 8.03
N GLY A 96 7.45 30.55 7.79
CA GLY A 96 8.54 29.57 7.71
C GLY A 96 9.04 29.08 9.08
N ASP A 97 8.45 29.51 10.19
CA ASP A 97 8.86 29.11 11.56
C ASP A 97 8.71 27.60 11.78
N VAL A 98 7.71 26.98 11.14
CA VAL A 98 7.53 25.53 11.09
C VAL A 98 7.72 25.03 9.65
N THR A 99 8.58 24.01 9.50
CA THR A 99 8.83 23.34 8.23
C THR A 99 8.66 21.83 8.34
N LEU A 100 8.04 21.24 7.33
CA LEU A 100 7.92 19.79 7.12
C LEU A 100 9.20 19.25 6.48
N GLU A 101 9.73 18.12 6.94
CA GLU A 101 10.59 17.28 6.12
C GLU A 101 9.76 16.72 4.95
N THR A 102 10.29 16.72 3.73
CA THR A 102 9.54 16.27 2.55
C THR A 102 10.46 15.58 1.54
N THR A 103 10.25 14.28 1.34
CA THR A 103 10.92 13.48 0.32
C THR A 103 10.28 13.73 -1.04
N ILE A 104 11.07 13.99 -2.08
CA ILE A 104 10.59 14.19 -3.46
C ILE A 104 11.34 13.27 -4.41
N TYR A 105 10.60 12.46 -5.17
CA TYR A 105 11.12 11.68 -6.30
C TYR A 105 10.64 12.29 -7.63
N ARG A 106 11.47 12.21 -8.67
CA ARG A 106 11.28 12.91 -9.94
C ARG A 106 11.74 12.08 -11.16
N PRO A 107 10.95 12.06 -12.25
CA PRO A 107 11.44 11.60 -13.55
C PRO A 107 12.53 12.54 -14.11
N ASN A 108 13.22 12.09 -15.14
CA ASN A 108 14.26 12.88 -15.81
C ASN A 108 13.64 13.86 -16.82
N GLY A 109 13.91 15.15 -16.69
CA GLY A 109 13.49 16.19 -17.65
C GLY A 109 13.10 17.52 -16.98
N PRO A 110 12.69 18.52 -17.77
CA PRO A 110 12.34 19.85 -17.25
C PRO A 110 10.92 19.94 -16.64
N GLY A 111 10.04 18.98 -16.95
CA GLY A 111 8.61 19.10 -16.69
C GLY A 111 7.91 20.09 -17.65
N PRO A 112 6.76 20.67 -17.27
CA PRO A 112 6.05 20.41 -16.01
C PRO A 112 5.49 18.98 -15.95
N PHE A 113 5.56 18.37 -14.78
CA PHE A 113 5.13 17.00 -14.50
C PHE A 113 3.88 17.00 -13.62
N PRO A 114 2.88 16.12 -13.84
CA PRO A 114 1.80 15.92 -12.90
C PRO A 114 2.34 15.51 -11.52
N MET A 115 1.60 15.80 -10.46
CA MET A 115 2.05 15.59 -9.09
C MET A 115 1.18 14.58 -8.35
N VAL A 116 1.80 13.70 -7.56
CA VAL A 116 1.11 12.91 -6.54
C VAL A 116 1.71 13.18 -5.17
N ILE A 117 0.86 13.55 -4.21
CA ILE A 117 1.22 13.57 -2.79
C ILE A 117 1.00 12.17 -2.21
N PHE A 118 1.93 11.67 -1.40
CA PHE A 118 1.76 10.45 -0.61
C PHE A 118 1.84 10.77 0.89
N ASN A 119 0.72 10.60 1.58
CA ASN A 119 0.60 10.85 3.02
C ASN A 119 0.86 9.57 3.82
N HIS A 120 1.91 9.59 4.65
CA HIS A 120 2.31 8.47 5.51
C HIS A 120 1.25 8.11 6.57
N GLY A 121 1.27 6.86 7.04
CA GLY A 121 0.48 6.40 8.18
C GLY A 121 0.98 6.95 9.53
N LYS A 122 0.54 6.32 10.63
CA LYS A 122 1.05 6.58 11.98
C LYS A 122 1.14 5.26 12.74
N ILE A 123 2.29 4.95 13.31
CA ILE A 123 2.46 3.83 14.26
C ILE A 123 2.30 4.31 15.72
N PRO A 124 2.20 3.40 16.71
CA PRO A 124 2.29 3.74 18.13
C PRO A 124 3.61 4.45 18.51
N GLY A 125 3.71 4.92 19.76
CA GLY A 125 4.88 5.67 20.23
C GLY A 125 4.91 7.14 19.76
N ASP A 126 6.07 7.77 19.99
CA ASP A 126 6.34 9.18 19.69
C ASP A 126 6.44 9.42 18.18
N PRO A 127 5.61 10.30 17.58
CA PRO A 127 5.68 10.67 16.17
C PRO A 127 7.05 11.19 15.71
N HIS A 128 7.82 11.88 16.56
CA HIS A 128 9.16 12.39 16.20
C HIS A 128 10.20 11.28 16.04
N LEU A 129 9.98 10.11 16.65
CA LEU A 129 10.86 8.95 16.53
C LEU A 129 10.46 8.01 15.37
N GLN A 130 9.39 8.34 14.63
CA GLN A 130 8.98 7.58 13.45
C GLN A 130 9.82 7.99 12.24
N ALA A 131 10.14 7.04 11.36
CA ALA A 131 10.99 7.28 10.21
C ALA A 131 10.41 8.32 9.22
N ARG A 132 11.30 8.98 8.46
CA ARG A 132 10.96 9.77 7.28
C ARG A 132 10.09 8.97 6.30
N SER A 133 9.14 9.63 5.66
CA SER A 133 8.31 9.00 4.63
C SER A 133 9.15 8.67 3.39
N ASP A 134 9.34 7.38 3.15
CA ASP A 134 10.12 6.84 2.04
C ASP A 134 9.31 5.81 1.20
N PRO A 135 8.24 6.22 0.50
CA PRO A 135 7.28 5.31 -0.14
C PRO A 135 7.77 4.73 -1.48
N LEU A 136 8.97 4.14 -1.52
CA LEU A 136 9.69 3.73 -2.74
C LEU A 136 8.84 2.87 -3.72
N SER A 137 8.11 1.88 -3.21
CA SER A 137 7.24 0.99 -4.01
C SER A 137 6.16 1.76 -4.76
N PHE A 138 5.50 2.70 -4.09
CA PHE A 138 4.48 3.58 -4.65
C PHE A 138 5.11 4.62 -5.58
N ALA A 139 6.19 5.27 -5.12
CA ALA A 139 6.87 6.32 -5.85
C ALA A 139 7.33 5.84 -7.24
N ARG A 140 7.87 4.63 -7.33
CA ARG A 140 8.32 4.03 -8.59
C ARG A 140 7.22 3.86 -9.63
N GLU A 141 6.03 3.49 -9.19
CA GLU A 141 4.90 3.23 -10.10
C GLU A 141 4.34 4.53 -10.71
N PHE A 142 4.52 5.66 -10.02
CA PHE A 142 4.17 7.00 -10.48
C PHE A 142 5.32 7.70 -11.24
N VAL A 143 6.57 7.64 -10.76
CA VAL A 143 7.74 8.20 -11.46
C VAL A 143 7.92 7.54 -12.82
N ARG A 144 7.69 6.22 -12.96
CA ARG A 144 7.74 5.54 -14.27
C ARG A 144 6.70 6.02 -15.29
N ARG A 145 5.73 6.84 -14.86
CA ARG A 145 4.67 7.47 -15.67
C ARG A 145 4.81 8.99 -15.78
N GLY A 146 5.94 9.53 -15.34
CA GLY A 146 6.24 10.96 -15.45
C GLY A 146 5.67 11.85 -14.34
N TYR A 147 5.30 11.29 -13.19
CA TYR A 147 4.84 12.09 -12.04
C TYR A 147 6.00 12.51 -11.13
N VAL A 148 5.93 13.73 -10.62
CA VAL A 148 6.60 14.13 -9.38
C VAL A 148 5.86 13.46 -8.21
N VAL A 149 6.59 12.75 -7.36
CA VAL A 149 6.05 12.15 -6.13
C VAL A 149 6.57 12.95 -4.95
N VAL A 150 5.67 13.38 -4.05
CA VAL A 150 5.97 14.20 -2.88
C VAL A 150 5.44 13.52 -1.64
N ALA A 151 6.31 13.21 -0.67
CA ALA A 151 5.96 12.55 0.57
C ALA A 151 6.36 13.45 1.76
N PRO A 152 5.45 14.33 2.24
CA PRO A 152 5.70 15.18 3.40
C PRO A 152 5.53 14.39 4.70
N ASN A 153 6.47 14.50 5.62
CA ASN A 153 6.23 14.18 7.03
C ASN A 153 5.42 15.32 7.63
N ARG A 154 4.22 15.02 8.16
CA ARG A 154 3.31 16.01 8.77
C ARG A 154 3.90 16.59 10.06
N GLN A 155 3.32 17.67 10.59
CA GLN A 155 3.84 18.34 11.79
C GLN A 155 4.01 17.37 12.96
N GLY A 156 5.16 17.44 13.61
CA GLY A 156 5.55 16.55 14.69
C GLY A 156 6.01 15.15 14.29
N PHE A 157 6.12 14.80 13.01
CA PHE A 157 6.63 13.48 12.58
C PHE A 157 8.08 13.56 12.07
N ALA A 158 8.92 12.60 12.47
CA ALA A 158 10.35 12.60 12.16
C ALA A 158 10.99 13.98 12.46
N ASP A 159 11.84 14.49 11.55
CA ASP A 159 12.47 15.80 11.65
C ASP A 159 11.54 16.99 11.32
N SER A 160 10.25 16.77 11.02
CA SER A 160 9.30 17.88 10.80
C SER A 160 9.09 18.69 12.07
N GLY A 161 9.06 20.01 11.92
CA GLY A 161 8.76 20.93 13.01
C GLY A 161 7.29 20.91 13.44
N GLY A 162 6.94 21.82 14.34
CA GLY A 162 5.61 21.89 14.93
C GLY A 162 5.40 20.75 15.94
N SER A 163 4.16 20.27 16.05
CA SER A 163 3.81 19.18 16.96
C SER A 163 2.63 18.37 16.43
N TYR A 164 2.57 17.09 16.81
CA TYR A 164 1.48 16.20 16.40
C TYR A 164 0.12 16.65 16.97
N GLN A 165 -0.79 17.11 16.10
CA GLN A 165 -2.17 17.41 16.46
C GLN A 165 -2.93 16.09 16.70
N GLN A 166 -3.31 15.84 17.96
CA GLN A 166 -3.98 14.61 18.41
C GLN A 166 -5.51 14.75 18.50
N ASP A 167 -6.03 15.92 18.86
CA ASP A 167 -7.46 16.28 18.93
C ASP A 167 -8.34 15.35 19.78
N GLY A 168 -7.72 14.63 20.71
CA GLY A 168 -8.41 13.74 21.65
C GLY A 168 -9.17 12.62 20.93
N CYS A 169 -10.50 12.66 21.02
CA CYS A 169 -11.41 11.70 20.38
C CYS A 169 -12.16 12.25 19.16
N ASP A 170 -11.82 13.48 18.73
CA ASP A 170 -12.38 14.08 17.52
C ASP A 170 -11.53 13.70 16.30
N VAL A 171 -11.96 12.62 15.64
CA VAL A 171 -11.32 12.11 14.43
C VAL A 171 -11.50 13.06 13.23
N ALA A 172 -12.55 13.89 13.23
CA ALA A 172 -12.86 14.83 12.15
C ALA A 172 -11.94 16.06 12.21
N SER A 173 -11.79 16.65 13.40
CA SER A 173 -10.78 17.69 13.66
C SER A 173 -9.38 17.17 13.35
N ASN A 174 -9.03 15.98 13.84
CA ASN A 174 -7.70 15.40 13.64
C ASN A 174 -7.33 15.30 12.16
N GLY A 175 -8.21 14.73 11.33
CA GLY A 175 -7.93 14.60 9.89
C GLY A 175 -7.82 15.95 9.18
N LEU A 176 -8.60 16.96 9.58
CA LEU A 176 -8.53 18.31 9.02
C LEU A 176 -7.25 19.06 9.42
N GLY A 177 -6.81 18.96 10.67
CA GLY A 177 -5.53 19.51 11.12
C GLY A 177 -4.35 18.89 10.35
N GLN A 178 -4.39 17.57 10.18
CA GLN A 178 -3.39 16.82 9.40
C GLN A 178 -3.49 17.08 7.87
N ALA A 179 -4.65 17.52 7.37
CA ALA A 179 -4.85 17.93 5.98
C ALA A 179 -4.33 19.34 5.68
N ALA A 180 -4.14 20.21 6.69
CA ALA A 180 -3.53 21.53 6.50
C ALA A 180 -2.09 21.42 5.97
N ASP A 181 -1.30 20.49 6.51
CA ASP A 181 0.06 20.21 6.04
C ASP A 181 0.08 19.72 4.57
N VAL A 182 -0.92 18.93 4.18
CA VAL A 182 -1.12 18.47 2.80
C VAL A 182 -1.42 19.67 1.87
N ALA A 183 -2.30 20.57 2.31
CA ALA A 183 -2.64 21.78 1.58
C ALA A 183 -1.42 22.71 1.40
N SER A 184 -0.64 22.95 2.45
CA SER A 184 0.59 23.76 2.39
C SER A 184 1.67 23.12 1.53
N THR A 185 1.83 21.79 1.61
CA THR A 185 2.74 21.04 0.71
C THR A 185 2.33 21.23 -0.75
N ILE A 186 1.05 21.09 -1.08
CA ILE A 186 0.52 21.31 -2.43
C ILE A 186 0.71 22.78 -2.85
N ALA A 187 0.45 23.75 -1.98
CA ALA A 187 0.60 25.18 -2.27
C ALA A 187 2.06 25.63 -2.47
N TYR A 188 3.03 24.93 -1.84
CA TYR A 188 4.45 25.13 -2.08
C TYR A 188 4.91 24.45 -3.38
N MET A 189 4.51 23.19 -3.59
CA MET A 189 4.94 22.39 -4.75
C MET A 189 4.32 22.88 -6.07
N SER A 190 3.11 23.42 -6.03
CA SER A 190 2.45 24.04 -7.20
C SER A 190 3.13 25.31 -7.73
N LYS A 191 4.15 25.82 -7.02
CA LYS A 191 4.96 26.98 -7.44
C LYS A 191 6.29 26.55 -8.11
N GLN A 192 6.61 25.27 -8.11
CA GLN A 192 7.87 24.77 -8.66
C GLN A 192 7.76 24.65 -10.19
N PRO A 193 8.77 25.10 -10.97
CA PRO A 193 8.66 25.21 -12.42
C PRO A 193 8.53 23.86 -13.15
N TYR A 194 8.83 22.76 -12.47
CA TYR A 194 8.71 21.39 -12.96
C TYR A 194 7.39 20.69 -12.57
N VAL A 195 6.41 21.39 -11.99
CA VAL A 195 5.12 20.81 -11.54
C VAL A 195 3.95 21.35 -12.37
N ASP A 196 3.11 20.46 -12.89
CA ASP A 196 1.79 20.78 -13.43
C ASP A 196 0.78 20.87 -12.27
N ALA A 197 0.56 22.09 -11.80
CA ALA A 197 -0.41 22.41 -10.76
C ALA A 197 -1.88 22.16 -11.18
N THR A 198 -2.15 21.69 -12.41
CA THR A 198 -3.49 21.33 -12.89
C THR A 198 -3.76 19.82 -12.88
N GLN A 199 -2.76 18.98 -12.61
CA GLN A 199 -2.86 17.52 -12.58
C GLN A 199 -2.30 16.96 -11.27
N ILE A 200 -3.06 17.14 -10.19
CA ILE A 200 -2.66 16.73 -8.84
C ILE A 200 -3.48 15.52 -8.38
N ILE A 201 -2.80 14.54 -7.81
CA ILE A 201 -3.36 13.40 -7.07
C ILE A 201 -2.97 13.57 -5.60
N VAL A 202 -3.87 13.24 -4.68
CA VAL A 202 -3.52 13.09 -3.26
C VAL A 202 -3.81 11.66 -2.86
N ALA A 203 -2.79 10.96 -2.38
CA ALA A 203 -2.88 9.59 -1.91
C ALA A 203 -2.38 9.49 -0.47
N GLY A 204 -2.80 8.45 0.25
CA GLY A 204 -2.26 8.19 1.58
C GLY A 204 -2.69 6.85 2.14
N THR A 205 -1.97 6.41 3.18
CA THR A 205 -2.22 5.13 3.84
C THR A 205 -2.49 5.30 5.33
N SER A 206 -3.37 4.45 5.90
CA SER A 206 -3.67 4.47 7.34
C SER A 206 -4.07 5.89 7.80
N HIS A 207 -3.39 6.48 8.78
CA HIS A 207 -3.64 7.87 9.19
C HIS A 207 -3.48 8.91 8.06
N GLY A 208 -2.57 8.69 7.12
CA GLY A 208 -2.45 9.51 5.90
C GLY A 208 -3.59 9.30 4.92
N GLY A 209 -4.26 8.15 4.96
CA GLY A 209 -5.51 7.89 4.22
C GLY A 209 -6.67 8.71 4.79
N LEU A 210 -6.77 8.84 6.13
CA LEU A 210 -7.70 9.77 6.78
C LEU A 210 -7.41 11.22 6.35
N ALA A 211 -6.16 11.69 6.47
CA ALA A 211 -5.76 13.03 6.07
C ALA A 211 -6.01 13.33 4.57
N THR A 212 -5.84 12.32 3.70
CA THR A 212 -6.17 12.41 2.26
C THR A 212 -7.66 12.64 2.01
N MET A 213 -8.53 11.94 2.75
CA MET A 213 -9.98 12.10 2.62
C MET A 213 -10.50 13.39 3.27
N ALA A 214 -9.89 13.82 4.38
CA ALA A 214 -10.14 15.11 5.00
C ALA A 214 -9.72 16.28 4.10
N TYR A 215 -8.53 16.22 3.49
CA TYR A 215 -8.07 17.19 2.49
C TYR A 215 -9.05 17.32 1.31
N GLY A 216 -9.78 16.25 0.97
CA GLY A 216 -10.82 16.25 -0.05
C GLY A 216 -11.95 17.28 0.13
N THR A 217 -12.11 17.83 1.35
CA THR A 217 -13.09 18.87 1.70
C THR A 217 -12.70 20.27 1.22
N GLU A 218 -11.41 20.62 1.26
CA GLU A 218 -10.86 21.94 0.90
C GLU A 218 -9.84 21.83 -0.26
N ALA A 219 -10.01 20.81 -1.11
CA ALA A 219 -9.03 20.46 -2.12
C ALA A 219 -8.87 21.54 -3.21
N ALA A 220 -7.61 21.91 -3.49
CA ALA A 220 -7.27 22.90 -4.52
C ALA A 220 -7.74 22.49 -5.93
N ASN A 221 -8.08 23.49 -6.76
CA ASN A 221 -8.66 23.31 -8.11
C ASN A 221 -7.89 22.36 -9.06
N GLY A 222 -6.59 22.16 -8.85
CA GLY A 222 -5.76 21.24 -9.64
C GLY A 222 -5.92 19.75 -9.28
N VAL A 223 -6.58 19.44 -8.16
CA VAL A 223 -6.68 18.07 -7.64
C VAL A 223 -7.79 17.31 -8.34
N ARG A 224 -7.43 16.21 -9.00
CA ARG A 224 -8.32 15.42 -9.87
C ARG A 224 -8.77 14.11 -9.23
N ALA A 225 -8.00 13.60 -8.26
CA ALA A 225 -8.19 12.28 -7.65
C ALA A 225 -7.69 12.23 -6.21
N LEU A 226 -8.46 11.58 -5.34
CA LEU A 226 -8.05 11.13 -4.01
C LEU A 226 -7.88 9.60 -4.02
N ILE A 227 -6.84 9.07 -3.37
CA ILE A 227 -6.62 7.62 -3.24
C ILE A 227 -6.36 7.24 -1.78
N ASN A 228 -7.30 6.52 -1.19
CA ASN A 228 -7.29 6.08 0.19
C ASN A 228 -6.90 4.59 0.28
N PHE A 229 -5.72 4.28 0.81
CA PHE A 229 -5.24 2.90 1.03
C PHE A 229 -5.36 2.52 2.52
N SER A 230 -6.32 1.66 2.87
CA SER A 230 -6.56 1.24 4.26
C SER A 230 -6.57 2.42 5.24
N GLY A 231 -7.27 3.51 4.93
CA GLY A 231 -7.23 4.74 5.71
C GLY A 231 -8.14 4.75 6.94
N GLY A 232 -7.70 5.47 7.97
CA GLY A 232 -8.46 5.72 9.19
C GLY A 232 -7.57 6.20 10.33
N LEU A 233 -8.15 6.39 11.51
CA LEU A 233 -7.42 6.63 12.76
C LEU A 233 -8.04 5.79 13.87
N ARG A 234 -7.23 4.90 14.43
CA ARG A 234 -7.64 3.98 15.49
C ARG A 234 -7.40 4.62 16.84
N GLN A 235 -8.41 4.62 17.72
CA GLN A 235 -8.38 5.31 19.01
C GLN A 235 -9.03 4.44 20.11
N ASP A 236 -8.45 3.28 20.44
CA ASP A 236 -9.07 2.32 21.38
C ASP A 236 -9.38 2.90 22.78
N ALA A 237 -8.70 3.98 23.19
CA ALA A 237 -8.98 4.71 24.43
C ALA A 237 -10.28 5.56 24.38
N CYS A 238 -10.86 5.78 23.21
CA CYS A 238 -12.06 6.60 23.01
C CYS A 238 -13.33 5.73 22.96
N THR A 239 -14.27 6.01 23.85
CA THR A 239 -15.59 5.35 23.88
C THR A 239 -16.28 5.47 22.54
N GLY A 240 -16.51 4.34 21.86
CA GLY A 240 -17.19 4.30 20.57
C GLY A 240 -16.35 4.76 19.37
N TRP A 241 -15.01 4.72 19.45
CA TRP A 241 -14.11 5.23 18.39
C TRP A 241 -14.45 4.80 16.95
N GLN A 242 -14.98 3.60 16.75
CA GLN A 242 -15.44 3.12 15.42
C GLN A 242 -16.58 3.98 14.85
N ASN A 243 -17.48 4.47 15.70
CA ASN A 243 -18.54 5.40 15.32
C ASN A 243 -17.96 6.80 15.07
N ASN A 244 -17.03 7.28 15.91
CA ASN A 244 -16.36 8.58 15.69
C ASN A 244 -15.63 8.61 14.34
N LEU A 245 -14.91 7.52 14.00
CA LEU A 245 -14.22 7.35 12.73
C LEU A 245 -15.21 7.27 11.54
N THR A 246 -16.32 6.53 11.71
CA THR A 246 -17.40 6.46 10.71
C THR A 246 -18.04 7.83 10.48
N GLN A 247 -18.30 8.58 11.55
CA GLN A 247 -18.87 9.93 11.48
C GLN A 247 -17.90 10.90 10.79
N ALA A 248 -16.62 10.90 11.16
CA ALA A 248 -15.61 11.76 10.53
C ALA A 248 -15.54 11.55 9.00
N PHE A 249 -15.62 10.30 8.53
CA PHE A 249 -15.72 10.03 7.10
C PHE A 249 -17.04 10.53 6.47
N GLY A 250 -18.17 10.49 7.18
CA GLY A 250 -19.41 11.16 6.75
C GLY A 250 -19.28 12.68 6.66
N ASP A 251 -18.68 13.32 7.67
CA ASP A 251 -18.44 14.76 7.74
C ASP A 251 -17.51 15.24 6.61
N TYR A 252 -16.51 14.42 6.22
CA TYR A 252 -15.71 14.65 5.02
C TYR A 252 -16.54 14.47 3.74
N GLY A 253 -17.35 13.41 3.65
CA GLY A 253 -18.19 13.11 2.49
C GLY A 253 -19.11 14.27 2.09
N GLY A 254 -19.82 14.85 3.06
CA GLY A 254 -20.70 16.00 2.82
C GLY A 254 -20.00 17.23 2.25
N LYS A 255 -18.72 17.42 2.58
CA LYS A 255 -17.90 18.55 2.09
C LYS A 255 -17.07 18.22 0.85
N ALA A 256 -16.74 16.95 0.61
CA ALA A 256 -15.78 16.57 -0.43
C ALA A 256 -16.28 16.81 -1.87
N ARG A 257 -15.38 17.30 -2.72
CA ARG A 257 -15.70 17.67 -4.13
C ARG A 257 -14.83 16.96 -5.18
N VAL A 258 -13.77 16.29 -4.77
CA VAL A 258 -12.88 15.50 -5.65
C VAL A 258 -13.34 14.04 -5.65
N ALA A 259 -13.20 13.35 -6.78
CA ALA A 259 -13.48 11.91 -6.87
C ALA A 259 -12.46 11.09 -6.05
N SER A 260 -12.91 10.03 -5.39
CA SER A 260 -12.08 9.21 -4.51
C SER A 260 -12.15 7.72 -4.79
N LEU A 261 -10.99 7.06 -4.83
CA LEU A 261 -10.85 5.61 -4.83
C LEU A 261 -10.37 5.14 -3.46
N TRP A 262 -11.05 4.15 -2.90
CA TRP A 262 -10.76 3.55 -1.60
C TRP A 262 -10.35 2.10 -1.83
N LEU A 263 -9.22 1.66 -1.27
CA LEU A 263 -8.69 0.31 -1.38
C LEU A 263 -8.46 -0.27 0.02
N TYR A 264 -9.15 -1.36 0.33
CA TYR A 264 -9.09 -2.12 1.59
C TYR A 264 -9.14 -3.63 1.26
N GLY A 265 -8.82 -4.50 2.22
CA GLY A 265 -8.85 -5.95 2.01
C GLY A 265 -9.27 -6.75 3.25
N ASP A 266 -9.73 -7.99 3.03
CA ASP A 266 -10.34 -8.88 4.03
C ASP A 266 -9.57 -9.01 5.36
N ASN A 267 -8.23 -9.07 5.27
CA ASN A 267 -7.34 -9.37 6.40
C ASN A 267 -6.57 -8.14 6.91
N ASP A 268 -7.14 -6.95 6.81
CA ASP A 268 -6.59 -5.74 7.45
C ASP A 268 -6.66 -5.87 8.98
N SER A 269 -5.51 -5.83 9.67
CA SER A 269 -5.48 -5.99 11.14
C SER A 269 -6.07 -4.80 11.91
N VAL A 270 -6.29 -3.67 11.25
CA VAL A 270 -6.71 -2.40 11.86
C VAL A 270 -8.18 -2.11 11.60
N TRP A 271 -8.69 -2.40 10.40
CA TRP A 271 -10.08 -2.13 9.99
C TRP A 271 -10.81 -3.41 9.56
N SER A 272 -11.83 -3.83 10.31
CA SER A 272 -12.69 -4.93 9.87
C SER A 272 -13.55 -4.55 8.65
N PRO A 273 -13.91 -5.51 7.77
CA PRO A 273 -14.77 -5.23 6.60
C PRO A 273 -16.10 -4.54 6.94
N ASP A 274 -16.69 -4.87 8.10
CA ASP A 274 -17.85 -4.19 8.69
C ASP A 274 -17.61 -2.69 8.93
N LEU A 275 -16.44 -2.33 9.44
CA LEU A 275 -16.06 -0.94 9.71
C LEU A 275 -15.80 -0.20 8.40
N VAL A 276 -15.06 -0.81 7.47
CA VAL A 276 -14.81 -0.25 6.12
C VAL A 276 -16.12 0.04 5.39
N THR A 277 -17.07 -0.91 5.44
CA THR A 277 -18.40 -0.76 4.84
C THR A 277 -19.17 0.42 5.45
N LYS A 278 -19.12 0.57 6.79
CA LYS A 278 -19.77 1.71 7.49
C LYS A 278 -19.11 3.05 7.13
N MET A 279 -17.78 3.13 7.16
CA MET A 279 -17.02 4.35 6.81
C MET A 279 -17.31 4.81 5.38
N PHE A 280 -17.29 3.88 4.41
CA PHE A 280 -17.57 4.20 3.01
C PHE A 280 -19.03 4.56 2.76
N ALA A 281 -19.98 3.86 3.40
CA ALA A 281 -21.40 4.21 3.30
C ALA A 281 -21.67 5.61 3.87
N ALA A 282 -21.16 5.92 5.08
CA ALA A 282 -21.30 7.24 5.68
C ALA A 282 -20.71 8.35 4.80
N TYR A 283 -19.49 8.16 4.26
CA TYR A 283 -18.89 9.10 3.32
C TYR A 283 -19.76 9.31 2.08
N ARG A 284 -20.15 8.22 1.39
CA ARG A 284 -20.92 8.25 0.13
C ARG A 284 -22.30 8.89 0.32
N ASP A 285 -23.02 8.48 1.36
CA ASP A 285 -24.42 8.87 1.57
C ASP A 285 -24.52 10.33 2.06
N ALA A 286 -23.45 10.87 2.66
CA ALA A 286 -23.33 12.30 2.91
C ALA A 286 -23.10 13.15 1.65
N GLN A 287 -22.63 12.57 0.52
CA GLN A 287 -22.39 13.33 -0.71
C GLN A 287 -23.69 13.74 -1.44
N THR A 288 -24.83 13.10 -1.15
CA THR A 288 -26.11 13.37 -1.83
C THR A 288 -26.89 14.51 -1.16
N GLY A 289 -26.34 15.73 -1.25
CA GLY A 289 -27.06 16.96 -0.96
C GLY A 289 -27.88 17.44 -2.17
N GLU A 290 -29.05 18.05 -1.94
CA GLU A 290 -30.09 18.27 -2.97
C GLU A 290 -29.65 19.16 -4.16
N ASP A 291 -28.69 20.07 -3.95
CA ASP A 291 -28.33 21.11 -4.94
C ASP A 291 -27.19 20.76 -5.92
N ARG A 292 -26.44 19.66 -5.73
CA ARG A 292 -25.18 19.43 -6.49
C ARG A 292 -24.91 17.96 -6.86
N PRO A 293 -24.29 17.67 -8.02
CA PRO A 293 -23.82 16.33 -8.34
C PRO A 293 -22.77 15.82 -7.35
N ALA A 294 -22.97 14.63 -6.80
CA ALA A 294 -22.03 13.98 -5.90
C ALA A 294 -20.69 13.66 -6.61
N ALA A 295 -19.57 13.92 -5.93
CA ALA A 295 -18.24 13.56 -6.42
C ALA A 295 -18.06 12.04 -6.36
N THR A 296 -17.63 11.39 -7.44
CA THR A 296 -17.63 9.92 -7.52
C THR A 296 -16.72 9.26 -6.48
N ALA A 297 -17.29 8.52 -5.54
CA ALA A 297 -16.59 7.65 -4.61
C ALA A 297 -16.69 6.18 -5.03
N LYS A 298 -15.58 5.42 -4.98
CA LYS A 298 -15.57 3.97 -5.24
C LYS A 298 -14.76 3.24 -4.16
N LEU A 299 -15.38 2.30 -3.46
CA LEU A 299 -14.69 1.28 -2.70
C LEU A 299 -14.29 0.11 -3.60
N VAL A 300 -13.08 -0.38 -3.40
CA VAL A 300 -12.57 -1.64 -3.94
C VAL A 300 -12.01 -2.45 -2.79
N ASP A 301 -12.67 -3.56 -2.52
CA ASP A 301 -12.11 -4.68 -1.81
C ASP A 301 -11.13 -5.41 -2.75
N PHE A 302 -9.89 -5.61 -2.32
CA PHE A 302 -8.88 -6.39 -3.06
C PHE A 302 -8.72 -7.83 -2.53
N GLY A 303 -9.55 -8.22 -1.55
CA GLY A 303 -9.47 -9.50 -0.86
C GLY A 303 -8.28 -9.57 0.09
N ALA A 304 -7.90 -10.78 0.48
CA ALA A 304 -6.75 -10.99 1.37
C ALA A 304 -5.38 -10.71 0.69
N TYR A 305 -4.51 -9.96 1.36
CA TYR A 305 -3.11 -9.78 0.97
C TYR A 305 -2.16 -10.34 2.03
N LYS A 306 -1.24 -11.21 1.60
CA LYS A 306 -0.20 -11.86 2.42
C LYS A 306 -0.74 -12.30 3.79
N ASN A 307 -0.15 -11.82 4.89
CA ASN A 307 -0.63 -11.99 6.28
C ASN A 307 -1.47 -10.81 6.77
N ASP A 308 -1.30 -9.62 6.21
CA ASP A 308 -2.06 -8.40 6.54
C ASP A 308 -2.30 -7.56 5.28
N ALA A 309 -3.53 -7.08 5.08
CA ALA A 309 -3.90 -6.18 4.00
C ALA A 309 -3.39 -4.73 4.21
N HIS A 310 -3.19 -4.30 5.45
CA HIS A 310 -2.85 -2.92 5.81
C HIS A 310 -1.53 -2.44 5.18
N ARG A 311 -0.60 -3.37 4.93
CA ARG A 311 0.73 -3.09 4.34
C ARG A 311 0.78 -3.01 2.81
N LEU A 312 -0.34 -3.25 2.10
CA LEU A 312 -0.36 -3.46 0.64
C LEU A 312 0.40 -2.39 -0.17
N VAL A 313 0.28 -1.10 0.18
CA VAL A 313 0.84 -0.01 -0.64
C VAL A 313 2.35 0.21 -0.43
N GLY A 314 2.90 -0.20 0.72
CA GLY A 314 4.34 -0.16 0.99
C GLY A 314 5.11 -1.29 0.31
N ASP A 315 4.45 -2.43 0.09
CA ASP A 315 5.03 -3.60 -0.56
C ASP A 315 5.17 -3.43 -2.09
N ARG A 316 6.37 -3.72 -2.62
CA ARG A 316 6.61 -3.84 -4.06
C ARG A 316 5.76 -4.92 -4.71
N ASP A 317 5.42 -5.98 -3.97
CA ASP A 317 4.50 -7.03 -4.41
C ASP A 317 3.03 -6.59 -4.45
N GLY A 318 2.64 -5.54 -3.71
CA GLY A 318 1.27 -5.02 -3.70
C GLY A 318 0.94 -4.22 -4.96
N VAL A 319 1.94 -3.64 -5.62
CA VAL A 319 1.78 -2.83 -6.85
C VAL A 319 0.97 -3.57 -7.91
N LYS A 320 1.21 -4.87 -8.13
CA LYS A 320 0.49 -5.69 -9.12
C LYS A 320 -1.01 -5.90 -8.81
N ILE A 321 -1.45 -5.59 -7.59
CA ILE A 321 -2.83 -5.72 -7.10
C ILE A 321 -3.53 -4.36 -7.13
N TRP A 322 -2.92 -3.33 -6.55
CA TRP A 322 -3.56 -2.01 -6.49
C TRP A 322 -3.44 -1.21 -7.79
N TRP A 323 -2.34 -1.34 -8.53
CA TRP A 323 -2.10 -0.50 -9.70
C TRP A 323 -3.18 -0.62 -10.78
N PRO A 324 -3.65 -1.82 -11.23
CA PRO A 324 -4.66 -1.91 -12.29
C PRO A 324 -5.97 -1.17 -11.95
N THR A 325 -6.33 -1.15 -10.66
CA THR A 325 -7.51 -0.43 -10.16
C THR A 325 -7.28 1.09 -10.16
N VAL A 326 -6.09 1.52 -9.72
CA VAL A 326 -5.67 2.93 -9.75
C VAL A 326 -5.57 3.44 -11.19
N GLU A 327 -4.95 2.69 -12.09
CA GLU A 327 -4.80 3.01 -13.52
C GLU A 327 -6.16 3.30 -14.18
N ALA A 328 -7.12 2.40 -13.99
CA ALA A 328 -8.48 2.59 -14.52
C ALA A 328 -9.18 3.81 -13.89
N PHE A 329 -8.93 4.12 -12.62
CA PHE A 329 -9.50 5.30 -11.96
C PHE A 329 -8.88 6.61 -12.46
N LEU A 330 -7.55 6.67 -12.61
CA LEU A 330 -6.82 7.85 -13.07
C LEU A 330 -7.05 8.13 -14.56
N ALA A 331 -7.07 7.11 -15.41
CA ALA A 331 -7.37 7.24 -16.84
C ALA A 331 -8.78 7.81 -17.07
N ASN A 332 -9.77 7.35 -16.28
CA ASN A 332 -11.14 7.91 -16.28
C ASN A 332 -11.24 9.37 -15.76
N ARG A 333 -10.13 9.97 -15.32
CA ARG A 333 -10.03 11.40 -14.94
C ARG A 333 -9.11 12.20 -15.87
N GLY A 334 -8.65 11.59 -16.97
CA GLY A 334 -7.76 12.24 -17.94
C GLY A 334 -6.33 12.45 -17.44
N LEU A 335 -5.94 11.76 -16.36
CA LEU A 335 -4.57 11.78 -15.84
C LEU A 335 -3.70 10.77 -16.61
N PRO A 336 -2.41 11.06 -16.86
CA PRO A 336 -1.55 10.17 -17.64
C PRO A 336 -1.28 8.86 -16.90
N THR A 337 -1.40 7.74 -17.62
CA THR A 337 -1.15 6.39 -17.09
C THR A 337 -0.20 5.56 -17.97
N ALA A 338 0.26 6.07 -19.10
CA ALA A 338 1.27 5.41 -19.92
C ALA A 338 2.64 5.39 -19.20
N VAL A 339 3.40 4.30 -19.35
CA VAL A 339 4.80 4.25 -18.92
C VAL A 339 5.62 5.16 -19.84
N GLN A 340 6.41 6.05 -19.23
CA GLN A 340 7.24 7.05 -19.92
C GLN A 340 8.73 6.91 -19.58
N TYR A 341 9.07 6.30 -18.43
CA TYR A 341 10.43 6.16 -17.93
C TYR A 341 10.69 4.73 -17.47
N ARG A 342 11.87 4.20 -17.77
CA ARG A 342 12.35 2.95 -17.19
C ARG A 342 13.10 3.27 -15.91
N VAL A 343 12.39 3.24 -14.77
CA VAL A 343 13.04 3.36 -13.46
C VAL A 343 13.86 2.09 -13.20
N ALA A 344 15.15 2.24 -12.93
CA ALA A 344 16.01 1.14 -12.56
C ALA A 344 15.54 0.50 -11.25
N THR A 345 15.67 -0.81 -11.13
CA THR A 345 15.45 -1.53 -9.85
C THR A 345 16.69 -2.33 -9.52
N GLN A 346 16.97 -2.51 -8.23
CA GLN A 346 18.05 -3.41 -7.82
C GLN A 346 17.71 -4.82 -8.29
N ALA A 347 18.52 -5.34 -9.21
CA ALA A 347 18.36 -6.70 -9.71
C ALA A 347 18.69 -7.69 -8.59
N ALA A 348 17.87 -8.74 -8.45
CA ALA A 348 18.20 -9.85 -7.56
C ALA A 348 19.49 -10.52 -8.05
N PRO A 349 20.45 -10.87 -7.16
CA PRO A 349 21.63 -11.63 -7.54
C PRO A 349 21.26 -12.94 -8.24
N ARG A 350 22.10 -13.38 -9.19
CA ARG A 350 21.86 -14.62 -9.93
C ARG A 350 22.05 -15.83 -9.03
N GLY A 351 21.26 -16.87 -9.25
CA GLY A 351 21.42 -18.15 -8.56
C GLY A 351 22.75 -18.79 -8.89
N THR A 352 23.46 -19.27 -7.86
CA THR A 352 24.82 -19.80 -7.98
C THR A 352 24.88 -21.32 -8.16
N GLY A 353 23.76 -22.02 -7.91
CA GLY A 353 23.71 -23.47 -7.88
C GLY A 353 24.34 -24.11 -6.63
N PHE A 354 24.72 -23.30 -5.63
CA PHE A 354 25.39 -23.77 -4.41
C PHE A 354 24.59 -24.84 -3.63
N ALA A 355 23.28 -24.63 -3.49
CA ALA A 355 22.36 -25.55 -2.83
C ALA A 355 20.93 -25.40 -3.38
N GLN A 356 20.06 -26.38 -3.12
CA GLN A 356 18.62 -26.19 -3.31
C GLN A 356 18.05 -25.29 -2.22
N ILE A 357 16.99 -24.53 -2.52
CA ILE A 357 16.43 -23.54 -1.59
C ILE A 357 15.92 -24.18 -0.29
N ASP A 358 15.43 -25.40 -0.33
CA ASP A 358 14.95 -26.18 0.81
C ASP A 358 16.06 -26.84 1.65
N SER A 359 17.32 -26.76 1.22
CA SER A 359 18.46 -27.42 1.87
C SER A 359 18.92 -26.66 3.12
N VAL A 360 18.11 -26.71 4.18
CA VAL A 360 18.38 -26.05 5.48
C VAL A 360 19.75 -26.41 6.08
N GLY A 361 20.25 -27.62 5.81
CA GLY A 361 21.58 -28.07 6.26
C GLY A 361 22.77 -27.48 5.48
N ALA A 362 22.52 -26.76 4.37
CA ALA A 362 23.55 -26.11 3.56
C ALA A 362 23.73 -24.62 3.87
N VAL A 363 22.87 -24.03 4.72
CA VAL A 363 23.04 -22.63 5.16
C VAL A 363 24.34 -22.54 5.98
N PRO A 364 25.33 -21.72 5.57
CA PRO A 364 26.63 -21.69 6.22
C PRO A 364 26.59 -20.89 7.53
N PHE A 365 27.55 -21.17 8.41
CA PHE A 365 27.83 -20.50 9.71
C PHE A 365 26.72 -20.57 10.78
N VAL A 366 25.46 -20.72 10.41
CA VAL A 366 24.32 -20.71 11.33
C VAL A 366 24.26 -21.91 12.27
N ASP A 367 23.91 -21.65 13.53
CA ASP A 367 23.60 -22.69 14.51
C ASP A 367 22.16 -23.24 14.32
N GLN A 368 21.64 -23.96 15.31
CA GLN A 368 20.30 -24.53 15.21
C GLN A 368 19.21 -23.47 15.12
N ALA A 369 19.32 -22.35 15.83
CA ALA A 369 18.31 -21.29 15.77
C ALA A 369 18.34 -20.59 14.40
N GLY A 370 19.51 -20.41 13.78
CA GLY A 370 19.57 -19.87 12.41
C GLY A 370 19.04 -20.84 11.36
N ARG A 371 19.20 -22.16 11.55
CA ARG A 371 18.49 -23.17 10.75
C ARG A 371 16.98 -23.16 10.97
N ASP A 372 16.48 -22.80 12.15
CA ASP A 372 15.05 -22.64 12.42
C ASP A 372 14.50 -21.30 11.90
N GLY A 373 15.30 -20.23 11.95
CA GLY A 373 15.06 -18.96 11.26
C GLY A 373 14.96 -19.15 9.76
N TYR A 374 15.86 -19.95 9.16
CA TYR A 374 15.79 -20.29 7.73
C TYR A 374 14.53 -21.13 7.39
N ARG A 375 14.15 -22.10 8.24
CA ARG A 375 12.86 -22.80 8.12
C ARG A 375 11.65 -21.86 8.22
N ASN A 376 11.78 -20.72 8.89
CA ASN A 376 10.74 -19.70 8.92
C ASN A 376 10.73 -18.85 7.64
N PHE A 377 11.90 -18.39 7.18
CA PHE A 377 12.08 -17.67 5.90
C PHE A 377 11.47 -18.42 4.70
N LEU A 378 11.63 -19.74 4.62
CA LEU A 378 11.06 -20.56 3.55
C LEU A 378 9.52 -20.54 3.47
N LYS A 379 8.83 -20.18 4.57
CA LYS A 379 7.37 -20.07 4.64
C LYS A 379 6.85 -18.68 4.26
N GLN A 380 7.71 -17.68 4.22
CA GLN A 380 7.32 -16.29 4.00
C GLN A 380 6.94 -16.05 2.52
N TYR A 381 6.21 -14.98 2.26
CA TYR A 381 5.76 -14.63 0.90
C TYR A 381 6.93 -14.24 -0.03
N PRO A 382 6.68 -14.12 -1.35
CA PRO A 382 7.62 -13.48 -2.28
C PRO A 382 7.97 -12.05 -1.88
N SER A 383 9.06 -11.54 -2.47
CA SER A 383 9.82 -10.39 -1.99
C SER A 383 10.38 -10.63 -0.58
N ARG A 384 11.28 -11.62 -0.49
CA ARG A 384 12.00 -11.97 0.75
C ARG A 384 13.50 -12.21 0.51
N ALA A 385 14.32 -12.00 1.53
CA ALA A 385 15.74 -12.31 1.51
C ALA A 385 16.26 -12.87 2.86
N PHE A 386 17.32 -13.68 2.81
CA PHE A 386 18.01 -14.23 3.98
C PHE A 386 19.51 -13.91 3.89
N ALA A 387 20.07 -13.34 4.95
CA ALA A 387 21.47 -12.98 5.07
C ALA A 387 22.14 -13.73 6.22
N VAL A 388 23.43 -14.01 6.05
CA VAL A 388 24.30 -14.67 7.04
C VAL A 388 25.66 -14.00 7.05
N SER A 389 26.42 -14.23 8.11
CA SER A 389 27.81 -13.78 8.24
C SER A 389 28.70 -14.88 8.82
N ASP A 390 30.00 -14.76 8.57
CA ASP A 390 31.03 -15.71 9.02
C ASP A 390 31.09 -15.84 10.57
N SER A 391 30.56 -14.86 11.32
CA SER A 391 30.38 -14.87 12.79
C SER A 391 29.30 -15.84 13.29
N GLY A 392 28.40 -16.30 12.41
CA GLY A 392 27.20 -17.06 12.74
C GLY A 392 25.94 -16.23 12.96
N ALA A 393 26.04 -14.89 12.98
CA ALA A 393 24.87 -14.00 12.99
C ALA A 393 24.12 -14.01 11.65
N TRP A 394 22.81 -13.85 11.70
CA TRP A 394 21.91 -13.96 10.54
C TRP A 394 20.66 -13.09 10.68
N SER A 395 20.03 -12.76 9.56
CA SER A 395 18.66 -12.24 9.58
C SER A 395 17.90 -12.54 8.28
N TRP A 396 16.60 -12.32 8.29
CA TRP A 396 15.78 -12.28 7.08
C TRP A 396 14.72 -11.20 7.15
N ALA A 397 14.23 -10.83 5.96
CA ALA A 397 13.15 -9.88 5.77
C ALA A 397 12.20 -10.33 4.66
N GLU A 398 10.92 -9.98 4.79
CA GLU A 398 9.88 -10.17 3.79
C GLU A 398 8.95 -8.94 3.70
N GLY A 399 8.62 -8.54 2.47
CA GLY A 399 7.82 -7.36 2.17
C GLY A 399 8.66 -6.15 1.76
N GLY A 400 8.00 -4.99 1.73
CA GLY A 400 8.60 -3.70 1.43
C GLY A 400 9.10 -3.56 -0.01
N ASP A 401 10.04 -2.62 -0.21
CA ASP A 401 10.66 -2.39 -1.51
C ASP A 401 11.94 -3.22 -1.74
N ASN A 402 12.78 -3.28 -0.70
CA ASN A 402 14.13 -3.85 -0.77
C ASN A 402 14.45 -4.77 0.44
N PRO A 403 13.82 -5.96 0.54
CA PRO A 403 14.07 -6.91 1.62
C PRO A 403 15.52 -7.41 1.66
N MET A 404 16.28 -7.28 0.55
CA MET A 404 17.70 -7.64 0.52
C MET A 404 18.55 -6.70 1.39
N ALA A 405 18.34 -5.39 1.29
CA ALA A 405 19.04 -4.41 2.13
C ALA A 405 18.65 -4.56 3.61
N VAL A 406 17.35 -4.75 3.89
CA VAL A 406 16.84 -4.95 5.26
C VAL A 406 17.42 -6.21 5.90
N ALA A 407 17.51 -7.33 5.17
CA ALA A 407 18.11 -8.56 5.67
C ALA A 407 19.63 -8.43 5.95
N ILE A 408 20.36 -7.67 5.14
CA ILE A 408 21.78 -7.37 5.39
C ILE A 408 21.91 -6.50 6.65
N SER A 409 21.24 -5.35 6.70
CA SER A 409 21.35 -4.39 7.82
C SER A 409 20.94 -5.00 9.17
N ASN A 410 19.84 -5.76 9.22
CA ASN A 410 19.41 -6.43 10.45
C ASN A 410 20.29 -7.62 10.86
N CYS A 411 21.12 -8.16 9.95
CA CYS A 411 22.18 -9.11 10.30
C CYS A 411 23.40 -8.37 10.86
N GLU A 412 23.77 -7.23 10.25
CA GLU A 412 24.90 -6.38 10.68
C GLU A 412 24.67 -5.76 12.07
N LYS A 413 23.40 -5.49 12.47
CA LYS A 413 23.02 -5.11 13.85
C LYS A 413 23.53 -6.09 14.93
N HIS A 414 23.87 -7.34 14.59
CA HIS A 414 24.29 -8.38 15.56
C HIS A 414 25.63 -9.06 15.23
N SER A 415 26.31 -8.68 14.15
CA SER A 415 27.50 -9.39 13.66
C SER A 415 28.82 -8.66 13.92
N SER A 416 29.88 -9.42 14.18
CA SER A 416 31.27 -8.95 14.08
C SER A 416 31.80 -8.87 12.65
N ASP A 417 31.11 -9.49 11.69
CA ASP A 417 31.62 -9.79 10.34
C ASP A 417 30.60 -9.39 9.25
N PRO A 418 31.04 -8.96 8.05
CA PRO A 418 30.14 -8.46 7.01
C PRO A 418 29.09 -9.49 6.58
N CYS A 419 27.81 -9.12 6.67
CA CYS A 419 26.71 -9.99 6.26
C CYS A 419 26.57 -10.04 4.74
N ARG A 420 26.20 -11.21 4.21
CA ARG A 420 26.00 -11.45 2.78
C ARG A 420 24.71 -12.25 2.56
N LEU A 421 24.07 -12.02 1.42
CA LEU A 421 22.85 -12.75 1.04
C LEU A 421 23.17 -14.23 0.80
N TYR A 422 22.46 -15.11 1.51
CA TYR A 422 22.44 -16.54 1.24
C TYR A 422 21.36 -16.89 0.21
N ALA A 423 20.15 -16.34 0.39
CA ALA A 423 19.01 -16.60 -0.47
C ALA A 423 18.18 -15.33 -0.73
N VAL A 424 17.61 -15.24 -1.94
CA VAL A 424 16.65 -14.21 -2.35
C VAL A 424 15.47 -14.90 -3.02
N ASN A 425 14.26 -14.64 -2.53
CA ASN A 425 13.03 -15.34 -2.91
C ASN A 425 13.19 -16.87 -2.87
N ASN A 426 13.15 -17.53 -4.02
CA ASN A 426 13.27 -18.99 -4.17
C ASN A 426 14.67 -19.44 -4.65
N THR A 427 15.67 -18.55 -4.59
CA THR A 427 16.98 -18.77 -5.20
C THR A 427 18.11 -18.63 -4.19
N VAL A 428 18.99 -19.63 -4.10
CA VAL A 428 20.25 -19.54 -3.34
C VAL A 428 21.27 -18.76 -4.19
N VAL A 429 21.79 -17.68 -3.60
CA VAL A 429 22.73 -16.72 -4.24
C VAL A 429 24.12 -16.74 -3.59
N TRP A 430 24.31 -17.63 -2.61
CA TRP A 430 25.58 -17.83 -1.90
C TRP A 430 26.69 -18.39 -2.80
N ASN A 431 27.93 -17.95 -2.61
CA ASN A 431 29.10 -18.50 -3.29
C ASN A 431 30.24 -18.73 -2.28
N ASN A 432 30.88 -19.90 -2.32
CA ASN A 432 32.08 -20.18 -1.53
C ASN A 432 33.34 -19.49 -2.08
N GLY A 433 33.35 -19.15 -3.36
CA GLY A 433 34.49 -18.56 -4.06
C GLY A 433 34.49 -17.03 -4.07
N GLY A 434 34.75 -16.40 -2.92
CA GLY A 434 35.10 -14.98 -2.82
C GLY A 434 34.20 -14.14 -1.91
N THR A 435 34.73 -12.99 -1.47
CA THR A 435 34.11 -12.05 -0.50
C THR A 435 32.97 -11.20 -1.09
N GLN A 436 32.26 -11.69 -2.10
CA GLN A 436 31.22 -10.95 -2.82
C GLN A 436 29.98 -11.81 -3.05
N THR A 437 28.81 -11.27 -2.73
CA THR A 437 27.54 -11.72 -3.31
C THR A 437 27.64 -11.66 -4.83
N ALA A 438 27.08 -12.63 -5.54
CA ALA A 438 27.18 -12.72 -7.01
C ALA A 438 26.76 -11.40 -7.68
N GLN A 439 27.68 -10.78 -8.43
CA GLN A 439 27.53 -9.40 -8.90
C GLN A 439 26.28 -9.22 -9.78
N THR A 440 25.66 -8.04 -9.64
CA THR A 440 24.74 -7.49 -10.64
C THR A 440 25.49 -7.29 -11.96
N GLY A 441 24.82 -7.55 -13.08
CA GLY A 441 25.39 -7.29 -14.40
C GLY A 441 25.59 -5.80 -14.65
N ASP A 442 26.67 -5.48 -15.38
CA ASP A 442 27.25 -4.16 -15.62
C ASP A 442 27.77 -3.39 -14.40
N SER A 443 28.92 -2.76 -14.61
CA SER A 443 29.73 -2.08 -13.60
C SER A 443 29.74 -0.57 -13.85
N ASP A 444 29.32 0.20 -12.85
CA ASP A 444 29.88 1.53 -12.62
C ASP A 444 29.99 1.78 -11.10
N THR A 445 31.00 2.53 -10.68
CA THR A 445 31.43 2.62 -9.28
C THR A 445 31.14 3.99 -8.66
N THR A 446 29.95 4.15 -8.09
CA THR A 446 29.64 5.24 -7.15
C THR A 446 29.28 4.69 -5.77
N ARG A 447 30.17 4.92 -4.80
CA ARG A 447 30.02 4.47 -3.40
C ARG A 447 29.06 5.41 -2.66
N ALA A 448 27.76 5.16 -2.79
CA ALA A 448 26.76 5.83 -1.96
C ALA A 448 26.95 5.45 -0.49
N THR A 449 27.27 6.42 0.36
CA THR A 449 27.19 6.28 1.81
C THR A 449 25.72 6.36 2.20
N ALA A 450 25.11 5.21 2.49
CA ALA A 450 23.84 5.18 3.20
C ALA A 450 24.08 5.74 4.62
N ASP A 451 23.33 6.76 5.01
CA ASP A 451 23.40 7.31 6.36
C ASP A 451 22.52 6.49 7.33
N ASN A 452 22.87 6.48 8.61
CA ASN A 452 22.32 5.55 9.59
C ASN A 452 20.94 5.97 10.12
N GLY A 453 19.91 5.84 9.28
CA GLY A 453 18.50 5.87 9.71
C GLY A 453 18.10 4.57 10.41
N SER A 454 17.55 4.66 11.63
CA SER A 454 17.08 3.49 12.38
C SER A 454 15.78 2.92 11.79
N ALA A 455 15.92 1.96 10.88
CA ALA A 455 14.79 1.19 10.36
C ALA A 455 14.31 0.17 11.42
N ASP A 456 13.19 0.49 12.08
CA ASP A 456 12.37 -0.41 12.89
C ASP A 456 10.87 -0.25 12.53
N GLU A 457 10.14 -1.36 12.60
CA GLU A 457 8.67 -1.51 12.53
C GLU A 457 7.91 -0.75 11.41
N THR A 458 8.36 -0.91 10.16
CA THR A 458 7.41 -1.22 9.08
C THR A 458 6.86 -2.65 9.24
N ASP A 459 5.62 -2.90 8.83
CA ASP A 459 4.89 -4.16 9.02
C ASP A 459 5.40 -5.29 8.08
N HIS A 460 6.63 -5.70 8.33
CA HIS A 460 7.41 -6.62 7.53
C HIS A 460 7.85 -7.77 8.43
N ALA A 461 7.73 -9.00 7.93
CA ALA A 461 8.13 -10.15 8.71
C ALA A 461 9.66 -10.15 8.78
N LEU A 462 10.19 -10.05 10.01
CA LEU A 462 11.61 -9.95 10.33
C LEU A 462 11.97 -10.97 11.41
N ALA A 463 13.19 -11.50 11.35
CA ALA A 463 13.90 -11.99 12.53
C ALA A 463 15.41 -11.96 12.31
N SER A 464 16.15 -11.71 13.38
CA SER A 464 17.61 -11.69 13.44
C SER A 464 18.12 -12.46 14.66
N ARG A 465 19.43 -12.77 14.67
CA ARG A 465 20.22 -13.12 15.86
C ARG A 465 21.70 -12.88 15.61
#